data_AF-A0A6A3BI96-F1
#
_entry.id   AF-A0A6A3BI96-F1
#
_cell.length_a   1.000
_cell.length_b   1.000
_cell.length_c   1.000
_cell.angle_alpha   90.00
_cell.angle_beta   90.00
_cell.angle_gamma   90.00
#
_symmetry.space_group_name_H-M   'P 1'
#
loop_
_entity.id
_entity.type
_entity.pdbx_description
1 polymer ?
#
loop_
_entity_poly.entity_id
_entity_poly.type
_entity_poly.pdbx_seq_one_letter_code
_entity_poly.pdbx_strand_id
1 'polypeptide(L)'
;MALQTWAQWLEVHVNTNKTKIFFMSMSPTHQKAAKWGGIVGENCYSETELVTEEGYVGDGASPRMMHVVDNVLDELKSRGLKEALGNNNRRTISESQKLLGLYSLVPPRVPDVWNELLYAYILQL
;
A
#
# COMPACT_ATOMS: atom_id res chain seq x y z
N MET A 1 11.45 -1.77 15.48
CA MET A 1 12.44 -0.68 15.67
C MET A 1 12.17 0.50 14.75
N ALA A 2 12.49 0.49 13.44
CA ALA A 2 12.35 1.69 12.59
C ALA A 2 10.94 2.34 12.61
N LEU A 3 9.88 1.56 12.35
CA LEU A 3 8.50 2.06 12.37
C LEU A 3 8.05 2.54 13.76
N GLN A 4 8.53 1.90 14.82
CA GLN A 4 8.23 2.31 16.20
C GLN A 4 8.91 3.65 16.53
N THR A 5 10.14 3.86 16.07
CA THR A 5 10.83 5.15 16.23
C THR A 5 10.12 6.26 15.47
N TRP A 6 9.66 5.99 14.25
CA TRP A 6 8.84 6.93 13.48
C TRP A 6 7.51 7.24 14.20
N ALA A 7 6.83 6.22 14.71
CA ALA A 7 5.59 6.37 15.47
C ALA A 7 5.78 7.25 16.73
N GLN A 8 6.81 6.99 17.52
CA GLN A 8 7.17 7.81 18.68
C GLN A 8 7.52 9.25 18.29
N TRP A 9 8.22 9.43 17.18
CA TRP A 9 8.55 10.77 16.68
C TRP A 9 7.28 11.55 16.32
N LEU A 10 6.31 10.91 15.66
CA LEU A 10 5.02 11.53 15.32
C LEU A 10 4.26 12.00 16.56
N GLU A 11 4.19 11.15 17.60
CA GLU A 11 3.48 11.48 18.85
C GLU A 11 4.04 12.74 19.52
N VAL A 12 5.35 12.97 19.44
CA VAL A 12 6.02 14.10 20.09
C VAL A 12 6.01 15.37 19.22
N HIS A 13 6.10 15.23 17.90
CA HIS A 13 6.38 16.36 17.01
C HIS A 13 5.21 16.79 16.12
N VAL A 14 4.15 15.98 16.02
CA VAL A 14 3.02 16.27 15.12
C VAL A 14 1.76 16.55 15.92
N ASN A 15 1.18 17.73 15.70
CA ASN A 15 -0.12 18.08 16.27
C ASN A 15 -1.25 17.48 15.43
N THR A 16 -1.77 16.34 15.86
CA THR A 16 -2.85 15.61 15.17
C THR A 16 -4.19 16.35 15.11
N ASN A 17 -4.39 17.41 15.91
CA ASN A 17 -5.57 18.29 15.76
C ASN A 17 -5.45 19.25 14.57
N LYS A 18 -4.25 19.44 14.02
CA LYS A 18 -3.97 20.32 12.87
C LYS A 18 -3.47 19.56 11.65
N THR A 19 -2.99 18.34 11.83
CA THR A 19 -2.32 17.56 10.78
C THR A 19 -3.00 16.20 10.61
N LYS A 20 -3.43 15.90 9.38
CA LYS A 20 -3.86 14.56 8.97
C LYS A 20 -2.62 13.75 8.56
N ILE A 21 -2.55 12.49 8.94
CA ILE A 21 -1.40 11.61 8.67
C ILE A 21 -1.84 10.52 7.70
N PHE A 22 -1.00 10.22 6.72
CA PHE A 22 -1.25 9.19 5.72
C PHE A 22 -0.10 8.21 5.70
N PHE A 23 -0.42 6.92 5.56
CA PHE A 23 0.59 5.89 5.41
C PHE A 23 0.29 5.06 4.16
N MET A 24 1.22 5.09 3.20
CA MET A 24 1.13 4.24 2.01
C MET A 24 1.88 2.94 2.26
N SER A 25 1.19 1.83 2.03
CA SER A 25 1.77 0.49 2.16
C SER A 25 2.85 0.22 1.12
N MET A 26 3.52 -0.93 1.28
CA MET A 26 4.50 -1.39 0.30
C MET A 26 3.87 -1.62 -1.08
N SER A 27 4.53 -1.13 -2.13
CA SER A 27 4.19 -1.50 -3.51
C SER A 27 4.92 -2.81 -3.89
N PRO A 28 4.25 -3.76 -4.55
CA PRO A 28 4.90 -4.96 -5.05
C PRO A 28 5.85 -4.66 -6.21
N THR A 29 6.76 -5.58 -6.47
CA THR A 29 7.67 -5.60 -7.62
C THR A 29 7.22 -6.63 -8.64
N HIS A 30 7.49 -6.36 -9.92
CA HIS A 30 7.03 -7.18 -11.05
C HIS A 30 8.21 -7.75 -11.84
N GLN A 31 9.08 -8.49 -11.15
CA GLN A 31 10.32 -9.00 -11.74
C GLN A 31 10.17 -10.34 -12.47
N LYS A 32 9.14 -11.14 -12.18
CA LYS A 32 9.01 -12.52 -12.67
C LYS A 32 7.61 -12.80 -13.20
N ALA A 33 7.45 -12.79 -14.52
CA ALA A 33 6.15 -12.97 -15.15
C ALA A 33 5.46 -14.30 -14.83
N ALA A 34 6.25 -15.35 -14.61
CA ALA A 34 5.78 -16.65 -14.15
C ALA A 34 4.93 -16.62 -12.86
N LYS A 35 5.03 -15.55 -12.04
CA LYS A 35 4.26 -15.39 -10.79
C LYS A 35 2.79 -15.06 -11.01
N TRP A 36 2.44 -14.60 -12.21
CA TRP A 36 1.08 -14.22 -12.60
C TRP A 36 0.65 -14.90 -13.91
N GLY A 37 1.24 -16.05 -14.21
CA GLY A 37 0.91 -16.85 -15.40
C GLY A 37 1.57 -16.40 -16.71
N GLY A 38 2.46 -15.42 -16.67
CA GLY A 38 3.22 -14.95 -17.84
C GLY A 38 4.41 -15.85 -18.21
N ILE A 39 5.18 -15.43 -19.22
CA ILE A 39 6.28 -16.22 -19.79
C ILE A 39 7.43 -16.37 -18.79
N VAL A 40 7.91 -17.60 -18.58
CA VAL A 40 9.04 -17.87 -17.68
C VAL A 40 10.31 -17.21 -18.23
N GLY A 41 10.97 -16.40 -17.39
CA GLY A 41 12.18 -15.67 -17.75
C GLY A 41 11.92 -14.21 -18.15
N GLU A 42 10.66 -13.86 -18.43
CA GLU A 42 10.24 -12.50 -18.73
C GLU A 42 9.81 -11.73 -17.46
N ASN A 43 9.60 -10.43 -17.63
CA ASN A 43 9.15 -9.50 -16.60
C ASN A 43 7.95 -8.67 -17.12
N CYS A 44 7.61 -7.58 -16.42
CA CYS A 44 6.45 -6.77 -16.77
C CYS A 44 6.56 -5.90 -18.04
N TYR A 45 7.72 -5.77 -18.69
CA TYR A 45 7.88 -4.80 -19.79
C TYR A 45 7.05 -5.12 -21.04
N SER A 46 6.74 -6.39 -21.28
CA SER A 46 5.97 -6.84 -22.44
C SER A 46 4.49 -7.11 -22.13
N GLU A 47 4.10 -6.94 -20.87
CA GLU A 47 2.75 -7.19 -20.41
C GLU A 47 1.89 -5.94 -20.58
N THR A 48 0.69 -6.09 -21.13
CA THR A 48 -0.27 -4.99 -21.33
C THR A 48 -1.60 -5.21 -20.61
N GLU A 49 -1.82 -6.42 -20.08
CA GLU A 49 -3.08 -6.84 -19.46
C GLU A 49 -2.91 -7.08 -17.96
N LEU A 50 -4.00 -6.87 -17.24
CA LEU A 50 -4.00 -6.87 -15.79
C LEU A 50 -3.95 -8.29 -15.25
N VAL A 51 -3.26 -8.47 -14.12
CA VAL A 51 -3.27 -9.75 -13.41
C VAL A 51 -4.66 -9.96 -12.80
N THR A 52 -5.41 -10.91 -13.35
CA THR A 52 -6.78 -11.23 -12.91
C THR A 52 -6.84 -12.42 -11.96
N GLU A 53 -5.70 -13.09 -11.73
CA GLU A 53 -5.62 -14.27 -10.85
C GLU A 53 -5.90 -13.89 -9.39
N GLU A 54 -6.92 -14.52 -8.82
CA GLU A 54 -7.25 -14.32 -7.41
C GLU A 54 -6.19 -14.94 -6.49
N GLY A 55 -5.76 -14.17 -5.49
CA GLY A 55 -4.73 -14.62 -4.55
C GLY A 55 -3.29 -14.40 -5.03
N TYR A 56 -3.09 -13.70 -6.16
CA TYR A 56 -1.77 -13.21 -6.54
C TYR A 56 -1.19 -12.33 -5.43
N VAL A 57 -0.02 -12.70 -4.94
CA VAL A 57 0.78 -11.91 -4.01
C VAL A 57 1.99 -11.42 -4.76
N GLY A 58 2.04 -10.12 -5.03
CA GLY A 58 3.18 -9.51 -5.70
C GLY A 58 4.47 -9.70 -4.91
N ASP A 59 5.56 -9.96 -5.64
CA ASP A 59 6.89 -10.07 -5.04
C ASP A 59 7.28 -8.73 -4.39
N GLY A 60 8.19 -8.75 -3.40
CA GLY A 60 8.61 -7.53 -2.68
C GLY A 60 7.60 -6.98 -1.66
N ALA A 61 6.30 -7.31 -1.77
CA ALA A 61 5.31 -7.01 -0.74
C ALA A 61 5.21 -8.18 0.25
N SER A 62 5.90 -8.07 1.40
CA SER A 62 5.88 -9.14 2.41
C SER A 62 4.64 -9.03 3.32
N PRO A 63 3.77 -10.06 3.39
CA PRO A 63 2.64 -10.07 4.33
C PRO A 63 3.08 -9.90 5.79
N ARG A 64 4.25 -10.44 6.14
CA ARG A 64 4.84 -10.28 7.47
C ARG A 64 5.18 -8.83 7.77
N MET A 65 5.76 -8.10 6.81
CA MET A 65 6.06 -6.67 7.01
C MET A 65 4.80 -5.83 7.06
N MET A 66 3.80 -6.15 6.25
CA MET A 66 2.48 -5.52 6.32
C MET A 66 1.86 -5.69 7.70
N HIS A 67 1.94 -6.88 8.29
CA HIS A 67 1.43 -7.10 9.65
C HIS A 67 2.18 -6.27 10.73
N VAL A 68 3.49 -6.04 10.56
CA VAL A 68 4.25 -5.16 11.46
C VAL A 68 3.79 -3.71 11.32
N VAL A 69 3.55 -3.25 10.08
CA VAL A 69 2.98 -1.93 9.80
C VAL A 69 1.60 -1.79 10.45
N ASP A 70 0.73 -2.79 10.29
CA ASP A 70 -0.62 -2.82 10.87
C ASP A 70 -0.56 -2.63 12.39
N ASN A 71 0.27 -3.43 13.07
CA ASN A 71 0.41 -3.38 14.52
C ASN A 71 0.87 -2.00 15.01
N VAL A 72 1.83 -1.37 14.32
CA VAL A 72 2.32 -0.02 14.68
C VAL A 72 1.24 1.04 14.46
N LEU A 73 0.51 0.96 13.34
CA LEU A 73 -0.56 1.91 13.04
C LEU A 73 -1.75 1.76 13.99
N ASP A 74 -2.09 0.54 14.40
CA ASP A 74 -3.16 0.29 15.36
C ASP A 74 -2.76 0.74 16.78
N GLU A 75 -1.50 0.56 17.17
CA GLU A 75 -0.96 1.16 18.41
C GLU A 75 -1.09 2.70 18.37
N LEU A 76 -0.72 3.35 17.27
CA LEU A 76 -0.85 4.80 17.12
C LEU A 76 -2.32 5.27 17.20
N LYS A 77 -3.24 4.56 16.55
CA LYS A 77 -4.69 4.85 16.64
C LYS A 77 -5.20 4.75 18.07
N SER A 78 -4.79 3.71 18.81
CA SER A 78 -5.18 3.51 20.21
C SER A 78 -4.76 4.66 21.13
N ARG A 79 -3.73 5.42 20.75
CA ARG A 79 -3.18 6.54 21.51
C ARG A 79 -3.67 7.91 21.04
N GLY A 80 -4.67 7.95 20.16
CA GLY A 80 -5.38 9.18 19.78
C GLY A 80 -4.96 9.79 18.44
N LEU A 81 -4.18 9.07 17.62
CA LEU A 81 -3.91 9.49 16.24
C LEU A 81 -5.19 9.33 15.40
N LYS A 82 -5.80 10.45 15.01
CA LYS A 82 -7.01 10.45 14.18
C LYS A 82 -6.64 10.11 12.74
N GLU A 83 -7.09 8.92 12.33
CA GLU A 83 -7.04 8.36 10.98
C GLU A 83 -5.71 8.51 10.25
N ALA A 84 -4.82 7.54 10.49
CA ALA A 84 -3.95 7.10 9.41
C ALA A 84 -4.81 6.32 8.42
N LEU A 85 -4.89 6.76 7.16
CA LEU A 85 -5.42 5.94 6.07
C LEU A 85 -4.43 4.79 5.84
N GLY A 86 -4.48 3.80 6.73
CA GLY A 86 -3.76 2.55 6.59
C GLY A 86 -4.61 1.67 5.69
N ASN A 87 -4.08 1.34 4.52
CA ASN A 87 -4.70 0.46 3.55
C ASN A 87 -4.65 -1.01 4.02
N ASN A 88 -5.16 -1.28 5.22
CA ASN A 88 -4.72 -2.39 6.08
C ASN A 88 -5.78 -3.45 6.33
N ASN A 89 -6.96 -3.35 5.72
CA ASN A 89 -7.88 -4.49 5.77
C ASN A 89 -7.34 -5.57 4.82
N ARG A 90 -7.39 -6.86 5.19
CA ARG A 90 -6.95 -7.96 4.31
C ARG A 90 -7.64 -7.90 2.93
N ARG A 91 -8.87 -7.36 2.91
CA ARG A 91 -9.62 -6.99 1.69
C ARG A 91 -9.01 -5.80 0.95
N THR A 92 -8.64 -4.71 1.63
CA THR A 92 -8.05 -3.52 1.00
C THR A 92 -6.60 -3.74 0.57
N ILE A 93 -5.83 -4.61 1.23
CA ILE A 93 -4.55 -5.12 0.72
C ILE A 93 -4.80 -6.00 -0.50
N SER A 94 -5.79 -6.90 -0.48
CA SER A 94 -6.13 -7.68 -1.69
C SER A 94 -6.71 -6.82 -2.80
N GLU A 95 -7.46 -5.76 -2.49
CA GLU A 95 -8.05 -4.83 -3.45
C GLU A 95 -7.01 -3.85 -3.93
N SER A 96 -6.06 -3.43 -3.09
CA SER A 96 -4.93 -2.63 -3.52
C SER A 96 -3.86 -3.46 -4.19
N GLN A 97 -3.68 -4.74 -3.90
CA GLN A 97 -2.86 -5.66 -4.69
C GLN A 97 -3.58 -6.03 -5.98
N LYS A 98 -4.92 -6.13 -5.97
CA LYS A 98 -5.73 -6.15 -7.19
C LYS A 98 -5.55 -4.84 -7.94
N LEU A 99 -5.64 -3.66 -7.33
CA LEU A 99 -5.46 -2.34 -7.97
C LEU A 99 -4.00 -2.15 -8.43
N LEU A 100 -3.02 -2.54 -7.64
CA LEU A 100 -1.59 -2.47 -7.97
C LEU A 100 -1.25 -3.51 -9.06
N GLY A 101 -1.85 -4.70 -9.05
CA GLY A 101 -1.82 -5.66 -10.16
C GLY A 101 -2.63 -5.20 -11.38
N LEU A 102 -3.65 -4.37 -11.17
CA LEU A 102 -4.50 -3.71 -12.18
C LEU A 102 -3.83 -2.46 -12.77
N TYR A 103 -2.69 -1.99 -12.25
CA TYR A 103 -2.08 -0.74 -12.74
C TYR A 103 -0.57 -0.80 -12.93
N SER A 104 0.12 -1.86 -12.49
CA SER A 104 1.59 -1.90 -12.55
C SER A 104 2.19 -2.12 -13.95
N LEU A 105 1.37 -2.10 -14.99
CA LEU A 105 1.83 -2.17 -16.39
C LEU A 105 1.79 -0.82 -17.12
N VAL A 106 1.35 0.24 -16.43
CA VAL A 106 1.41 1.61 -16.98
C VAL A 106 1.97 2.54 -15.89
N PRO A 107 3.29 2.87 -15.94
CA PRO A 107 4.00 3.66 -14.92
C PRO A 107 3.31 4.94 -14.41
N PRO A 108 2.54 5.71 -15.21
CA PRO A 108 1.84 6.88 -14.66
C PRO A 108 0.63 6.53 -13.77
N ARG A 109 -0.04 5.40 -13.94
CA ARG A 109 -1.39 5.22 -13.36
C ARG A 109 -1.43 4.83 -11.88
N VAL A 110 -0.46 4.06 -11.38
CA VAL A 110 -0.48 3.63 -9.96
C VAL A 110 -0.38 4.84 -9.02
N PRO A 111 0.63 5.72 -9.15
CA PRO A 111 0.74 6.89 -8.27
C PRO A 111 -0.46 7.83 -8.41
N ASP A 112 -1.02 7.95 -9.61
CA ASP A 112 -2.21 8.77 -9.88
C ASP A 112 -3.43 8.25 -9.08
N VAL A 113 -3.72 6.95 -9.09
CA VAL A 113 -4.84 6.39 -8.31
C VAL A 113 -4.65 6.59 -6.80
N TRP A 114 -3.43 6.47 -6.29
CA TRP A 114 -3.14 6.79 -4.89
C TRP A 114 -3.39 8.25 -4.57
N ASN A 115 -2.99 9.15 -5.47
CA ASN A 115 -3.26 10.57 -5.32
C ASN A 115 -4.75 10.86 -5.37
N GLU A 116 -5.53 10.23 -6.25
CA GLU A 116 -6.99 10.38 -6.28
C GLU A 116 -7.66 9.92 -4.98
N LEU A 117 -7.25 8.76 -4.43
CA LEU A 117 -7.76 8.29 -3.13
C LEU A 117 -7.38 9.25 -1.99
N LEU A 118 -6.15 9.78 -2.03
CA LEU A 118 -5.70 10.80 -1.09
C LEU A 118 -6.52 12.08 -1.23
N TYR A 119 -6.78 12.56 -2.45
CA TYR A 119 -7.59 13.74 -2.72
C TYR A 119 -9.02 13.55 -2.23
N ALA A 120 -9.66 12.42 -2.55
CA ALA A 120 -11.02 12.10 -2.09
C ALA A 120 -11.13 12.15 -0.56
N TYR A 121 -10.17 11.55 0.15
CA TYR A 121 -10.16 11.58 1.61
C TYR A 121 -9.83 12.97 2.19
N ILE A 122 -8.90 13.71 1.58
CA ILE A 122 -8.59 15.09 2.03
C ILE A 122 -9.84 15.96 1.92
N LEU A 123 -10.56 15.84 0.79
CA LEU A 123 -11.73 16.63 0.44
C LEU A 123 -13.04 16.11 1.08
N GLN A 124 -13.03 14.92 1.70
CA GLN A 124 -14.22 14.26 2.27
C GLN A 124 -15.34 14.06 1.23
N LEU A 125 -14.96 13.70 0.00
CA LEU A 125 -15.89 13.35 -1.08
C LEU A 125 -16.49 11.95 -0.89
#